data_AF-A0A6A3DCR4-F1
#
_entry.id   AF-A0A6A3DCR4-F1
#
_cell.length_a   1.000
_cell.length_b   1.000
_cell.length_c   1.000
_cell.angle_alpha   90.00
_cell.angle_beta   90.00
_cell.angle_gamma   90.00
#
_symmetry.space_group_name_H-M   'P 1'
#
loop_
_entity.id
_entity.type
_entity.pdbx_description
1 polymer ?
#
loop_
_entity_poly.entity_id
_entity_poly.type
_entity_poly.pdbx_seq_one_letter_code
_entity_poly.pdbx_strand_id
1 'polypeptide(L)'
;MDAWAPDVHLVGDTYYLYYSAVRAVVFDGHNLAAVGVATSTTMDIGSWKDLGSTGVQSKDSSEYNAIDPNLFIEDGRSYMIFGSYVDGIFQVTMENPPATATPNTFDTSKPAAGQEYKIKVCRSKAGVMDFRDADGKLCTEGGGTIVLGSHGDVYGPGGQGVYDDPTHGPILYYH
;
A
#
# COMPACT_ATOMS: atom_id res chain seq x y z
N MET A 1 -11.32 -15.12 -12.03
CA MET A 1 -10.26 -14.45 -11.26
C MET A 1 -10.84 -13.12 -10.89
N ASP A 2 -10.98 -12.85 -9.61
CA ASP A 2 -11.49 -11.59 -9.12
C ASP A 2 -10.30 -10.74 -8.69
N ALA A 3 -10.29 -9.47 -9.10
CA ALA A 3 -9.27 -8.50 -8.72
C ALA A 3 -9.77 -7.72 -7.50
N TRP A 4 -9.04 -7.74 -6.39
CA TRP A 4 -9.43 -7.08 -5.13
C TRP A 4 -8.44 -5.97 -4.74
N ALA A 5 -8.93 -5.05 -3.91
CA ALA A 5 -8.16 -4.00 -3.24
C ALA A 5 -7.12 -3.33 -4.16
N PRO A 6 -7.57 -2.63 -5.22
CA PRO A 6 -6.66 -1.97 -6.13
C PRO A 6 -6.00 -0.75 -5.49
N ASP A 7 -4.76 -0.50 -5.89
CA ASP A 7 -3.99 0.70 -5.55
C ASP A 7 -3.41 1.31 -6.83
N VAL A 8 -3.53 2.63 -7.02
CA VAL A 8 -3.06 3.32 -8.23
C VAL A 8 -2.06 4.40 -7.87
N HIS A 9 -0.84 4.29 -8.39
CA HIS A 9 0.22 5.26 -8.19
C HIS A 9 0.79 5.79 -9.50
N LEU A 10 0.99 7.10 -9.59
CA LEU A 10 1.70 7.74 -10.70
C LEU A 10 3.21 7.74 -10.39
N VAL A 11 4.01 7.14 -11.26
CA VAL A 11 5.48 7.15 -11.18
C VAL A 11 6.05 7.61 -12.51
N GLY A 12 6.72 8.77 -12.50
CA GLY A 12 7.08 9.46 -13.74
C GLY A 12 5.82 9.92 -14.48
N ASP A 13 5.66 9.44 -15.71
CA ASP A 13 4.52 9.71 -16.59
C ASP A 13 3.55 8.52 -16.70
N THR A 14 3.76 7.46 -15.91
CA THR A 14 3.03 6.20 -16.01
C THR A 14 2.31 5.89 -14.71
N TYR A 15 1.01 5.60 -14.81
CA TYR A 15 0.19 5.07 -13.73
C TYR A 15 0.40 3.56 -13.62
N TYR A 16 0.57 3.09 -12.38
CA TYR A 16 0.67 1.68 -12.00
C TYR A 16 -0.54 1.33 -11.14
N LEU A 17 -1.39 0.43 -11.61
CA LEU A 17 -2.52 -0.16 -10.90
C LEU A 17 -2.08 -1.52 -10.36
N TYR A 18 -1.85 -1.61 -9.06
CA TYR A 18 -1.65 -2.87 -8.36
C TYR A 18 -2.99 -3.46 -7.96
N TYR A 19 -3.11 -4.79 -8.01
CA TYR A 19 -4.35 -5.48 -7.65
C TYR A 19 -4.06 -6.85 -7.06
N SER A 20 -4.95 -7.31 -6.18
CA SER A 20 -4.89 -8.65 -5.61
C SER A 20 -5.53 -9.65 -6.57
N ALA A 21 -4.76 -10.62 -7.04
CA ALA A 21 -5.20 -11.74 -7.85
C ALA A 21 -5.38 -12.98 -6.98
N VAL A 22 -6.61 -13.20 -6.48
CA VAL A 22 -6.90 -14.32 -5.57
C VAL A 22 -7.38 -15.53 -6.36
N ARG A 23 -6.67 -16.66 -6.24
CA ARG A 23 -7.01 -17.91 -6.92
C ARG A 23 -7.93 -18.80 -6.09
N ALA A 24 -7.71 -18.86 -4.78
CA ALA A 24 -8.51 -19.64 -3.85
C ALA A 24 -8.59 -18.90 -2.53
N VAL A 25 -9.80 -18.79 -1.98
CA VAL A 25 -10.05 -18.23 -0.66
C VAL A 25 -10.01 -19.36 0.35
N VAL A 26 -9.14 -19.25 1.37
CA VAL A 26 -9.05 -20.19 2.47
C VAL A 26 -9.31 -19.43 3.78
N PHE A 27 -10.26 -19.91 4.58
CA PHE A 27 -10.68 -19.26 5.84
C PHE A 27 -9.74 -19.60 7.02
N ASP A 28 -8.44 -19.69 6.74
CA ASP A 28 -7.35 -19.77 7.72
C ASP A 28 -6.39 -18.58 7.62
N GLY A 29 -6.66 -17.65 6.68
CA GLY A 29 -5.84 -16.47 6.42
C GLY A 29 -4.84 -16.64 5.28
N HIS A 30 -4.60 -17.85 4.78
CA HIS A 30 -3.63 -18.12 3.72
C HIS A 30 -4.34 -18.32 2.37
N ASN A 31 -4.56 -17.23 1.65
CA ASN A 31 -5.05 -17.36 0.28
C ASN A 31 -3.90 -17.70 -0.66
N LEU A 32 -4.19 -18.52 -1.67
CA LEU A 32 -3.35 -18.62 -2.86
C LEU A 32 -3.55 -17.36 -3.69
N ALA A 33 -2.67 -16.38 -3.53
CA ALA A 33 -2.82 -15.05 -4.10
C ALA A 33 -1.50 -14.52 -4.69
N ALA A 34 -1.63 -13.53 -5.55
CA ALA A 34 -0.53 -12.76 -6.10
C ALA A 34 -0.91 -11.29 -6.22
N VAL A 35 0.06 -10.39 -6.10
CA VAL A 35 -0.12 -8.99 -6.50
C VAL A 35 0.20 -8.86 -7.98
N GLY A 36 -0.80 -8.52 -8.78
CA GLY A 36 -0.64 -8.15 -10.19
C GLY A 36 -0.42 -6.65 -10.37
N VAL A 37 0.04 -6.24 -11.54
CA VAL A 37 0.19 -4.83 -11.92
C VAL A 37 -0.20 -4.59 -13.37
N ALA A 38 -0.97 -3.54 -13.60
CA ALA A 38 -1.28 -3.00 -14.92
C ALA A 38 -0.79 -1.55 -15.03
N THR A 39 -0.45 -1.09 -16.23
CA THR A 39 -0.01 0.28 -16.45
C THR A 39 -0.86 1.03 -17.46
N SER A 40 -0.92 2.36 -17.30
CA SER A 40 -1.54 3.28 -18.25
C SER A 40 -0.84 4.63 -18.20
N THR A 41 -0.80 5.37 -19.30
CA THR A 41 -0.35 6.77 -19.31
C THR A 41 -1.50 7.77 -19.20
N THR A 42 -2.76 7.32 -19.28
CA THR A 42 -3.93 8.23 -19.32
C THR A 42 -5.01 7.90 -18.28
N MET A 43 -4.95 6.73 -17.64
CA MET A 43 -6.01 6.14 -16.80
C MET A 43 -7.34 5.83 -17.51
N ASP A 44 -7.46 6.14 -18.81
CA ASP A 44 -8.70 5.91 -19.55
C ASP A 44 -9.08 4.44 -19.59
N ILE A 45 -10.38 4.17 -19.65
CA ILE A 45 -10.91 2.83 -19.88
C ILE A 45 -10.29 2.28 -21.19
N GLY A 46 -9.71 1.07 -21.12
CA GLY A 46 -9.08 0.40 -22.26
C GLY A 46 -7.63 0.80 -22.54
N SER A 47 -7.08 1.81 -21.84
CA SER A 47 -5.65 2.16 -21.94
C SER A 47 -4.74 1.26 -21.11
N TRP A 48 -5.32 0.50 -20.18
CA TRP A 48 -4.58 -0.33 -19.24
C TRP A 48 -3.97 -1.55 -19.91
N LYS A 49 -2.65 -1.67 -19.77
CA LYS A 49 -1.87 -2.85 -20.17
C LYS A 49 -1.50 -3.64 -18.93
N ASP A 50 -2.08 -4.83 -18.79
CA ASP A 50 -1.68 -5.77 -17.75
C ASP A 50 -0.25 -6.26 -18.00
N LEU A 51 0.59 -6.21 -16.95
CA LEU A 51 1.96 -6.71 -16.97
C LEU A 51 2.07 -8.05 -16.21
N GLY A 52 0.97 -8.52 -15.61
CA GLY A 52 0.92 -9.74 -14.84
C GLY A 52 1.43 -9.57 -13.42
N SER A 53 2.04 -10.63 -12.88
CA SER A 53 2.49 -10.68 -11.48
C SER A 53 3.70 -9.79 -11.22
N THR A 54 3.67 -9.04 -10.12
CA THR A 54 4.82 -8.29 -9.57
C THR A 54 5.93 -9.21 -9.02
N GLY A 55 5.57 -10.47 -8.71
CA GLY A 55 6.45 -11.44 -8.05
C GLY A 55 6.12 -11.62 -6.56
N VAL A 56 5.26 -10.77 -5.99
CA VAL A 56 4.69 -10.96 -4.65
C VAL A 56 3.57 -11.99 -4.72
N GLN A 57 3.78 -13.15 -4.11
CA GLN A 57 2.86 -14.30 -4.19
C GLN A 57 2.83 -15.08 -2.89
N SER A 58 1.64 -15.47 -2.43
CA SER A 58 1.45 -16.37 -1.29
C SER A 58 1.10 -17.77 -1.77
N LYS A 59 1.68 -18.75 -1.09
CA LYS A 59 1.37 -20.19 -1.19
C LYS A 59 0.94 -20.70 0.19
N ASP A 60 0.47 -21.94 0.27
CA ASP A 60 0.02 -22.56 1.53
C ASP A 60 1.08 -22.52 2.65
N SER A 61 2.36 -22.42 2.32
CA SER A 61 3.47 -22.31 3.28
C SER A 61 4.03 -20.90 3.48
N SER A 62 3.43 -19.88 2.88
CA SER A 62 3.82 -18.49 3.11
C SER A 62 3.32 -18.03 4.48
N GLU A 63 4.15 -17.31 5.23
CA GLU A 63 3.79 -16.63 6.49
C GLU A 63 2.87 -15.41 6.27
N TYR A 64 2.60 -15.09 5.00
CA TYR A 64 1.85 -13.92 4.57
C TYR A 64 0.81 -14.27 3.52
N ASN A 65 -0.16 -13.37 3.39
CA ASN A 65 -1.17 -13.38 2.35
C ASN A 65 -0.86 -12.25 1.33
N ALA A 66 -0.62 -12.59 0.07
CA ALA A 66 -0.17 -11.64 -0.96
C ALA A 66 -1.36 -10.88 -1.59
N ILE A 67 -2.06 -10.09 -0.77
CA ILE A 67 -3.18 -9.24 -1.16
C ILE A 67 -3.04 -7.84 -0.55
N ASP A 68 -3.98 -6.96 -0.88
CA ASP A 68 -4.07 -5.58 -0.39
C ASP A 68 -2.78 -4.77 -0.62
N PRO A 69 -2.28 -4.72 -1.88
CA PRO A 69 -1.05 -4.01 -2.18
C PRO A 69 -1.20 -2.50 -2.00
N ASN A 70 -0.16 -1.85 -1.50
CA ASN A 70 -0.01 -0.40 -1.50
C ASN A 70 1.43 -0.01 -1.83
N LEU A 71 1.63 0.80 -2.86
CA LEU A 71 2.94 1.34 -3.21
C LEU A 71 3.20 2.63 -2.42
N PHE A 72 4.41 2.79 -1.88
CA PHE A 72 4.88 4.09 -1.43
C PHE A 72 6.33 4.33 -1.86
N ILE A 73 6.72 5.60 -1.93
CA ILE A 73 8.06 6.01 -2.35
C ILE A 73 8.68 6.85 -1.24
N GLU A 74 9.83 6.43 -0.75
CA GLU A 74 10.62 7.13 0.28
C GLU A 74 12.07 7.24 -0.21
N ASP A 75 12.62 8.46 -0.16
CA ASP A 75 13.98 8.79 -0.64
C ASP A 75 14.29 8.27 -2.06
N GLY A 76 13.28 8.35 -2.94
CA GLY A 76 13.39 7.90 -4.33
C GLY A 76 13.38 6.38 -4.53
N ARG A 77 13.13 5.61 -3.47
CA ARG A 77 13.02 4.16 -3.51
C ARG A 77 11.58 3.72 -3.29
N SER A 78 11.13 2.81 -4.14
CA SER A 78 9.78 2.29 -4.12
C SER A 78 9.69 1.06 -3.21
N TYR A 79 8.64 1.02 -2.41
CA TYR A 79 8.31 -0.09 -1.53
C TYR A 79 6.85 -0.48 -1.74
N MET A 80 6.58 -1.77 -1.72
CA MET A 80 5.23 -2.29 -1.67
C MET A 80 4.97 -2.87 -0.30
N ILE A 81 3.91 -2.36 0.32
CA ILE A 81 3.28 -2.96 1.48
C ILE A 81 2.16 -3.86 0.98
N PHE A 82 1.99 -5.01 1.61
CA PHE A 82 0.90 -5.94 1.31
C PHE A 82 0.66 -6.83 2.52
N GLY A 83 -0.48 -7.50 2.57
CA GLY A 83 -0.82 -8.39 3.67
C GLY A 83 -2.27 -8.26 4.09
N SER A 84 -2.82 -9.35 4.60
CA SER A 84 -4.16 -9.37 5.17
C SER A 84 -4.30 -10.61 6.04
N TYR A 85 -4.67 -10.44 7.31
CA TYR A 85 -4.71 -11.51 8.31
C TYR A 85 -3.31 -12.10 8.63
N VAL A 86 -3.26 -13.34 9.15
CA VAL A 86 -2.04 -14.12 9.46
C VAL A 86 -1.07 -13.33 10.35
N ASP A 87 0.20 -13.19 9.95
CA ASP A 87 1.24 -12.50 10.69
C ASP A 87 1.24 -10.99 10.40
N GLY A 88 0.28 -10.50 9.61
CA GLY A 88 -0.02 -9.10 9.40
C GLY A 88 0.53 -8.56 8.08
N ILE A 89 1.19 -7.42 8.18
CA ILE A 89 1.60 -6.59 7.05
C ILE A 89 3.09 -6.79 6.76
N PHE A 90 3.41 -6.99 5.48
CA PHE A 90 4.73 -7.28 4.96
C PHE A 90 5.17 -6.20 3.99
N GLN A 91 6.48 -6.08 3.82
CA GLN A 91 7.08 -5.10 2.94
C GLN A 91 8.09 -5.78 2.01
N VAL A 92 8.13 -5.30 0.77
CA VAL A 92 9.14 -5.67 -0.22
C VAL A 92 9.62 -4.41 -0.95
N THR A 93 10.90 -4.38 -1.31
CA THR A 93 11.42 -3.32 -2.18
C THR A 93 10.94 -3.59 -3.60
N MET A 94 10.58 -2.54 -4.33
CA MET A 94 10.20 -2.63 -5.74
C MET A 94 11.34 -2.09 -6.62
N GLU A 95 11.47 -2.67 -7.81
CA GLU A 95 12.38 -2.16 -8.83
C GLU A 95 11.99 -0.73 -9.27
N ASN A 96 12.87 -0.06 -10.01
CA ASN A 96 12.56 1.20 -10.68
C ASN A 96 12.68 1.01 -12.21
N PRO A 97 11.56 1.01 -12.97
CA PRO A 97 10.18 1.27 -12.54
C PRO A 97 9.54 0.14 -11.70
N PRO A 98 8.52 0.44 -10.86
CA PRO A 98 8.00 -0.47 -9.84
C PRO A 98 7.00 -1.52 -10.37
N ALA A 99 7.34 -2.17 -11.48
CA ALA A 99 6.52 -3.27 -12.02
C ALA A 99 6.79 -4.61 -11.33
N THR A 100 7.97 -4.80 -10.74
CA THR A 100 8.38 -6.06 -10.12
C THR A 100 9.02 -5.82 -8.76
N ALA A 101 8.82 -6.77 -7.85
CA ALA A 101 9.52 -6.79 -6.57
C ALA A 101 11.01 -7.13 -6.76
N THR A 102 11.87 -6.46 -6.02
CA THR A 102 13.30 -6.79 -5.96
C THR A 102 13.46 -8.14 -5.25
N PRO A 103 14.11 -9.14 -5.88
CA PRO A 103 14.27 -10.47 -5.29
C PRO A 103 14.97 -10.41 -3.92
N ASN A 104 14.54 -11.26 -2.99
CA ASN A 104 15.12 -11.42 -1.65
C ASN A 104 15.11 -10.16 -0.77
N THR A 105 14.18 -9.23 -1.01
CA THR A 105 13.99 -8.05 -0.15
C THR A 105 12.74 -8.13 0.73
N PHE A 106 12.13 -9.32 0.83
CA PHE A 106 11.06 -9.55 1.78
C PHE A 106 11.60 -9.38 3.19
N ASP A 107 11.16 -8.33 3.86
CA ASP A 107 11.37 -8.20 5.29
C ASP A 107 10.32 -9.06 5.99
N THR A 108 10.73 -10.23 6.47
CA THR A 108 9.90 -11.12 7.28
C THR A 108 9.95 -10.74 8.76
N SER A 109 10.79 -9.76 9.13
CA SER A 109 10.85 -9.25 10.48
C SER A 109 9.92 -8.06 10.63
N LYS A 110 9.09 -8.11 11.68
CA LYS A 110 8.30 -6.94 12.07
C LYS A 110 9.25 -5.82 12.51
N PRO A 111 9.04 -4.56 12.07
CA PRO A 111 9.79 -3.43 12.60
C PRO A 111 9.73 -3.38 14.13
N ALA A 112 10.72 -2.78 14.78
CA ALA A 112 10.64 -2.60 16.23
C ALA A 112 9.42 -1.74 16.61
N ALA A 113 8.80 -2.01 17.76
CA ALA A 113 7.65 -1.23 18.22
C ALA A 113 7.95 0.28 18.25
N GLY A 114 7.05 1.07 17.66
CA GLY A 114 7.22 2.48 17.40
C GLY A 114 7.90 2.83 16.07
N GLN A 115 8.47 1.86 15.34
CA GLN A 115 9.10 2.04 14.02
C GLN A 115 8.29 1.43 12.88
N GLU A 116 7.22 0.71 13.20
CA GLU A 116 6.29 0.19 12.22
C GLU A 116 5.50 1.29 11.51
N TYR A 117 4.80 0.89 10.44
CA TYR A 117 4.01 1.77 9.61
C TYR A 117 2.92 2.50 10.42
N LYS A 118 2.64 3.74 10.03
CA LYS A 118 1.64 4.60 10.68
C LYS A 118 1.03 5.52 9.63
N ILE A 119 -0.27 5.73 9.74
CA ILE A 119 -0.96 6.73 8.96
C ILE A 119 -0.58 8.11 9.50
N LYS A 120 0.05 8.91 8.65
CA LYS A 120 0.37 10.32 8.93
C LYS A 120 -0.39 11.22 7.98
N VAL A 121 -0.68 12.45 8.42
CA VAL A 121 -1.38 13.45 7.64
C VAL A 121 -0.63 14.76 7.61
N CYS A 122 -0.81 15.45 6.49
CA CYS A 122 -0.38 16.81 6.24
C CYS A 122 -1.50 17.57 5.54
N ARG A 123 -1.55 18.89 5.68
CA ARG A 123 -2.54 19.73 5.02
C ARG A 123 -1.92 20.95 4.37
N SER A 124 -2.56 21.41 3.30
CA SER A 124 -2.25 22.67 2.61
C SER A 124 -3.53 23.46 2.41
N LYS A 125 -3.51 24.78 2.66
CA LYS A 125 -4.66 25.65 2.37
C LYS A 125 -4.91 25.79 0.88
N ALA A 126 -3.86 25.77 0.07
CA ALA A 126 -3.96 25.89 -1.38
C ALA A 126 -4.41 24.58 -2.03
N GLY A 127 -4.37 23.45 -1.30
CA GLY A 127 -4.63 22.12 -1.84
C GLY A 127 -3.55 21.61 -2.79
N VAL A 128 -2.62 22.47 -3.21
CA VAL A 128 -1.45 22.15 -4.02
C VAL A 128 -0.21 22.72 -3.36
N MET A 129 0.86 21.92 -3.27
CA MET A 129 2.12 22.27 -2.61
C MET A 129 1.97 22.67 -1.12
N ASP A 130 3.08 22.93 -0.43
CA ASP A 130 3.11 23.43 0.96
C ASP A 130 2.29 22.59 1.96
N PHE A 131 2.33 21.26 1.81
CA PHE A 131 1.71 20.35 2.76
C PHE A 131 2.55 20.30 4.03
N ARG A 132 1.95 20.71 5.14
CA ARG A 132 2.58 20.77 6.45
C ARG A 132 1.82 19.95 7.47
N ASP A 133 2.54 19.46 8.46
CA ASP A 133 1.96 18.85 9.65
C ASP A 133 1.43 19.89 10.64
N ALA A 134 0.92 19.41 11.78
CA ALA A 134 0.38 20.26 12.85
C ALA A 134 1.42 21.22 13.46
N ASP A 135 2.71 20.88 13.40
CA ASP A 135 3.82 21.69 13.91
C ASP A 135 4.38 22.65 12.85
N GLY A 136 3.81 22.63 11.64
CA GLY A 136 4.21 23.48 10.53
C GLY A 136 5.42 22.97 9.74
N LYS A 137 5.90 21.75 10.01
CA LYS A 137 7.00 21.15 9.28
C LYS A 137 6.52 20.63 7.92
N LEU A 138 7.32 20.83 6.87
CA LEU A 138 7.00 20.34 5.54
C LEU A 138 7.06 18.82 5.51
N CYS A 139 6.09 18.21 4.83
CA CYS A 139 6.03 16.75 4.73
C CYS A 139 7.05 16.18 3.76
N THR A 140 7.55 17.00 2.84
CA THR A 140 8.73 16.70 2.03
C THR A 140 10.04 16.74 2.82
N GLU A 141 10.02 17.22 4.08
CA GLU A 141 11.18 17.28 4.97
C GLU A 141 11.01 16.32 6.16
N GLY A 142 10.16 15.30 6.01
CA GLY A 142 9.82 14.34 7.06
C GLY A 142 8.91 14.92 8.15
N GLY A 143 8.10 15.92 7.82
CA GLY A 143 6.91 16.28 8.60
C GLY A 143 5.80 15.23 8.44
N GLY A 144 4.85 15.24 9.36
CA GLY A 144 3.64 14.42 9.29
C GLY A 144 3.06 14.15 10.67
N THR A 145 1.82 14.57 10.88
CA THR A 145 1.10 14.30 12.14
C THR A 145 0.56 12.89 12.12
N ILE A 146 0.88 12.08 13.13
CA ILE A 146 0.34 10.71 13.23
C ILE A 146 -1.18 10.80 13.47
N VAL A 147 -1.95 10.19 12.57
CA VAL A 147 -3.41 10.01 12.70
C VAL A 147 -3.70 8.67 13.34
N LEU A 148 -3.00 7.61 12.91
CA LEU A 148 -3.18 6.27 13.44
C LEU A 148 -1.84 5.53 13.43
N GLY A 149 -1.45 5.00 14.58
CA GLY A 149 -0.35 4.05 14.71
C GLY A 149 -0.86 2.74 15.31
N SER A 150 0.06 1.81 15.56
CA SER A 150 -0.28 0.53 16.21
C SER A 150 -0.93 0.74 17.57
N HIS A 151 -1.99 -0.04 17.85
CA HIS A 151 -2.74 0.00 19.10
C HIS A 151 -3.57 -1.28 19.25
N GLY A 152 -3.69 -1.80 20.48
CA GLY A 152 -4.39 -3.07 20.71
C GLY A 152 -3.84 -4.18 19.81
N ASP A 153 -4.72 -4.78 19.01
CA ASP A 153 -4.39 -5.85 18.05
C ASP A 153 -4.08 -5.33 16.63
N VAL A 154 -4.07 -4.00 16.43
CA VAL A 154 -3.73 -3.37 15.14
C VAL A 154 -2.23 -3.09 15.11
N TYR A 155 -1.53 -3.68 14.14
CA TYR A 155 -0.09 -3.52 13.95
C TYR A 155 0.22 -2.95 12.58
N GLY A 156 0.86 -1.77 12.53
CA GLY A 156 1.26 -1.13 11.28
C GLY A 156 0.12 -0.67 10.36
N PRO A 157 -0.93 0.02 10.87
CA PRO A 157 -2.10 0.36 10.05
C PRO A 157 -1.75 1.24 8.86
N GLY A 158 -2.25 0.91 7.68
CA GLY A 158 -1.91 1.58 6.43
C GLY A 158 -2.90 1.39 5.29
N GLY A 159 -2.47 1.71 4.07
CA GLY A 159 -3.30 1.58 2.86
C GLY A 159 -4.62 2.37 2.95
N GLN A 160 -4.58 3.49 3.65
CA GLN A 160 -5.79 4.19 4.03
C GLN A 160 -6.47 4.92 2.88
N GLY A 161 -7.79 4.94 2.91
CA GLY A 161 -8.60 5.91 2.18
C GLY A 161 -9.49 6.71 3.12
N VAL A 162 -9.97 7.85 2.62
CA VAL A 162 -10.90 8.71 3.36
C VAL A 162 -12.17 8.87 2.53
N TYR A 163 -13.31 8.66 3.18
CA TYR A 163 -14.63 8.82 2.61
C TYR A 163 -15.44 9.82 3.46
N ASP A 164 -16.05 10.82 2.85
CA ASP A 164 -16.93 11.75 3.56
C ASP A 164 -18.34 11.16 3.69
N ASP A 165 -18.67 10.65 4.88
CA ASP A 165 -20.00 10.15 5.20
C ASP A 165 -20.95 11.30 5.62
N PRO A 166 -22.18 11.36 5.08
CA PRO A 166 -23.10 12.46 5.37
C PRO A 166 -23.62 12.49 6.82
N THR A 167 -23.50 11.40 7.58
CA THR A 167 -23.97 11.30 8.96
C THR A 167 -22.82 11.41 9.96
N HIS A 168 -21.69 10.79 9.64
CA HIS A 168 -20.56 10.61 10.56
C HIS A 168 -19.36 11.51 10.24
N GLY A 169 -19.38 12.23 9.11
CA GLY A 169 -18.25 13.04 8.64
C GLY A 169 -17.17 12.18 7.98
N PRO A 170 -15.90 12.67 7.92
CA PRO A 170 -14.81 11.93 7.30
C PRO A 170 -14.54 10.60 8.02
N ILE A 171 -14.65 9.51 7.28
CA ILE A 171 -14.33 8.14 7.71
C ILE A 171 -12.99 7.74 7.09
N LEU A 172 -12.03 7.42 7.95
CA LEU A 172 -10.78 6.78 7.56
C LEU A 172 -10.98 5.26 7.58
N TYR A 173 -10.77 4.60 6.45
CA TYR A 173 -10.65 3.15 6.39
C TYR A 173 -9.20 2.78 6.09
N TYR A 174 -8.74 1.64 6.60
CA TYR A 174 -7.37 1.16 6.50
C TYR A 174 -7.35 -0.36 6.59
N HIS A 175 -6.19 -0.97 6.30
CA HIS A 175 -5.90 -2.36 6.60
C HIS A 175 -4.68 -2.47 7.53
#